data_AF-A0AAN7PZB5-F1
#
_entry.id   AF-A0AAN7PZB5-F1
#
_cell.length_a   1.000
_cell.length_b   1.000
_cell.length_c   1.000
_cell.angle_alpha   90.00
_cell.angle_beta   90.00
_cell.angle_gamma   90.00
#
_symmetry.space_group_name_H-M   'P 1'
#
loop_
_entity.id
_entity.type
_entity.pdbx_description
1 polymer ?
#
loop_
_entity_poly.entity_id
_entity_poly.type
_entity_poly.pdbx_seq_one_letter_code
_entity_poly.pdbx_strand_id
1 'polypeptide(L)' 'MSNKNVEKVIFDNLQPYQNEFFQLTEITGLQISPQIMSILIRMLNINVPPEMVYQLLKCIRRSTTTSKYKRSSTSR' A
#
# COMPACT_ATOMS: atom_id res chain seq x y z
N MET A 1 9.14 31.36 -11.34
CA MET A 1 9.47 30.59 -10.13
C MET A 1 8.17 30.13 -9.49
N SER A 2 7.75 28.89 -9.75
CA SER A 2 6.50 28.36 -9.17
C SER A 2 6.79 27.80 -7.78
N ASN A 3 6.25 28.46 -6.75
CA ASN A 3 6.27 28.01 -5.37
C ASN A 3 5.50 26.69 -5.25
N LYS A 4 6.21 25.57 -5.35
CA LYS A 4 5.73 24.28 -4.89
C LYS A 4 5.86 24.25 -3.36
N ASN A 5 4.92 24.87 -2.66
CA ASN A 5 4.65 24.49 -1.28
C ASN A 5 4.10 23.07 -1.32
N VAL A 6 5.00 22.10 -1.39
CA VAL A 6 4.69 20.71 -1.10
C VAL A 6 4.45 20.70 0.40
N GLU A 7 3.19 20.87 0.80
CA GLU A 7 2.75 20.58 2.16
C GLU A 7 3.27 19.19 2.48
N LYS A 8 4.31 19.15 3.33
CA LYS A 8 4.86 17.92 3.86
C LYS A 8 3.72 17.38 4.71
N VAL A 9 2.98 16.40 4.19
CA VAL A 9 2.00 15.66 4.98
C VAL A 9 2.82 14.92 6.04
N ILE A 10 3.00 15.54 7.19
CA ILE A 10 3.59 14.92 8.36
C ILE A 10 2.50 13.98 8.86
N PHE A 11 2.67 12.69 8.60
CA PHE A 11 1.86 11.70 9.27
C PHE A 11 2.37 11.63 10.71
N ASP A 12 1.59 12.17 11.64
CA ASP A 12 1.75 11.85 13.06
C ASP A 12 1.77 10.33 13.22
N ASN A 13 2.49 9.82 14.23
CA ASN A 13 2.65 8.38 14.43
C ASN A 13 1.29 7.65 14.38
N LEU A 14 1.03 6.96 13.27
CA LEU A 14 -0.23 6.28 12.97
C LEU A 14 -0.32 4.88 13.62
N GLN A 15 0.75 4.41 14.29
CA GLN A 15 0.74 3.08 14.91
C GLN A 15 -0.39 2.88 15.93
N PRO A 16 -0.72 3.84 16.81
CA PRO A 16 -1.79 3.66 17.79
C PRO A 16 -3.16 3.43 17.16
N TYR A 17 -3.39 3.97 15.95
CA TYR A 17 -4.68 3.95 15.26
C TYR A 17 -4.87 2.75 14.33
N GLN A 18 -3.98 1.75 14.42
CA GLN A 18 -3.99 0.62 13.50
C GLN A 18 -5.28 -0.20 13.54
N ASN A 19 -5.89 -0.32 14.72
CA ASN A 19 -7.15 -1.05 14.88
C ASN A 19 -8.31 -0.30 14.22
N GLU A 20 -8.33 1.02 14.36
CA GLU A 20 -9.32 1.92 13.77
C GLU A 20 -9.20 1.89 12.23
N PHE A 21 -7.98 1.95 11.69
CA PHE A 21 -7.77 1.79 10.25
C PHE A 21 -8.21 0.43 9.73
N PHE A 22 -8.00 -0.63 10.51
CA PHE A 22 -8.48 -1.96 10.15
C PHE A 22 -10.01 -2.04 10.15
N GLN A 23 -10.69 -1.53 11.18
CA GLN A 23 -12.15 -1.46 11.23
C GLN A 23 -12.72 -0.61 10.08
N LEU A 24 -12.07 0.49 9.70
CA LEU A 24 -12.46 1.29 8.54
C LEU A 24 -12.41 0.47 7.25
N THR A 25 -11.44 -0.44 7.08
CA THR A 25 -11.42 -1.33 5.92
C THR A 25 -12.57 -2.31 5.91
N GLU A 26 -12.96 -2.83 7.08
CA GLU A 26 -14.12 -3.73 7.19
C GLU A 26 -15.43 -2.99 6.86
N ILE A 27 -15.63 -1.78 7.40
CA ILE A 27 -16.81 -0.95 7.14
C ILE A 27 -16.93 -0.59 5.66
N THR A 28 -15.81 -0.32 4.99
CA THR A 28 -15.77 0.03 3.56
C THR A 28 -15.85 -1.19 2.64
N GLY A 29 -15.95 -2.41 3.19
CA GLY A 29 -15.99 -3.65 2.42
C GLY A 29 -14.65 -4.04 1.79
N LEU A 30 -13.55 -3.41 2.22
CA LEU A 30 -12.20 -3.73 1.77
C LEU A 30 -11.65 -4.89 2.59
N GLN A 31 -11.42 -6.02 1.94
CA GLN A 31 -10.73 -7.16 2.54
C GLN A 31 -9.22 -6.94 2.49
N ILE A 32 -8.68 -6.32 3.54
CA ILE A 32 -7.23 -6.13 3.70
C ILE A 32 -6.75 -7.04 4.85
N SER A 33 -5.65 -7.76 4.64
CA SER A 33 -5.03 -8.52 5.74
C SER A 33 -4.51 -7.56 6.83
N PRO A 34 -4.70 -7.86 8.13
CA PRO A 34 -4.14 -7.07 9.23
C PRO A 34 -2.63 -6.83 9.09
N GLN A 35 -1.91 -7.81 8.52
CA GLN A 35 -0.47 -7.74 8.29
C GLN A 35 -0.14 -6.72 7.20
N ILE A 36 -0.93 -6.66 6.13
CA ILE A 36 -0.75 -5.68 5.05
C ILE A 36 -1.03 -4.29 5.60
N MET A 37 -2.11 -4.11 6.38
CA MET A 37 -2.42 -2.83 7.03
C MET A 37 -1.26 -2.34 7.91
N SER A 38 -0.68 -3.23 8.74
CA SER A 38 0.50 -2.92 9.57
C SER A 38 1.67 -2.38 8.76
N ILE A 39 1.96 -3.00 7.60
CA ILE A 39 3.04 -2.59 6.71
C ILE A 39 2.73 -1.20 6.12
N LEU A 40 1.51 -0.95 5.67
CA LEU A 40 1.11 0.34 5.10
C LEU A 40 1.28 1.46 6.12
N ILE A 41 0.79 1.27 7.34
CA ILE A 41 0.93 2.22 8.44
C ILE A 41 2.41 2.49 8.75
N ARG A 42 3.24 1.45 8.80
CA ARG A 42 4.69 1.61 9.02
C ARG A 42 5.35 2.41 7.90
N MET A 43 4.98 2.19 6.63
CA MET A 43 5.50 2.96 5.50
C MET A 43 5.11 4.43 5.57
N LEU A 44 3.86 4.73 5.94
CA LEU A 44 3.39 6.09 6.12
C LEU A 44 4.11 6.79 7.29
N ASN A 45 4.35 6.07 8.39
CA ASN A 45 5.08 6.61 9.55
C ASN A 45 6.55 6.95 9.29
N ILE A 46 7.21 6.27 8.35
CA ILE A 46 8.56 6.63 7.90
C ILE A 46 8.56 7.70 6.80
N ASN A 47 7.42 8.39 6.62
CA ASN A 47 7.20 9.45 5.63
C ASN A 47 7.33 8.98 4.17
N VAL A 48 7.03 7.71 3.87
CA VAL A 48 6.84 7.29 2.47
C VAL A 48 5.53 7.91 1.97
N PRO A 49 5.54 8.65 0.85
CA PRO A 49 4.32 9.26 0.32
C PRO A 49 3.26 8.20 -0.02
N PRO A 50 1.97 8.43 0.27
CA PRO A 50 0.89 7.50 -0.05
C PRO A 50 0.87 7.10 -1.54
N GLU A 51 1.20 8.04 -2.43
CA GLU A 51 1.30 7.78 -3.88
C GLU A 51 2.35 6.71 -4.19
N MET A 52 3.53 6.77 -3.53
CA MET A 52 4.57 5.76 -3.74
C MET A 52 4.15 4.40 -3.18
N VAL A 53 3.48 4.38 -2.03
CA VAL A 53 2.92 3.14 -1.45
C VAL A 53 1.90 2.52 -2.41
N TYR A 54 1.01 3.33 -2.98
CA TYR A 54 0.01 2.89 -3.96
C TYR A 54 0.65 2.30 -5.21
N GLN A 55 1.64 2.99 -5.80
CA GLN A 55 2.35 2.49 -6.98
C GLN A 55 3.09 1.18 -6.69
N LEU A 56 3.70 1.05 -5.50
CA LEU A 56 4.36 -0.18 -5.07
C LEU A 56 3.39 -1.37 -5.01
N LEU A 57 2.24 -1.20 -4.34
CA LEU A 57 1.20 -2.25 -4.27
C LEU A 57 0.69 -2.62 -5.66
N LYS A 58 0.49 -1.63 -6.54
CA LYS A 58 0.06 -1.85 -7.93
C LYS A 58 1.10 -2.67 -8.70
N CYS A 59 2.39 -2.39 -8.53
CA CYS A 59 3.48 -3.15 -9.12
C CYS A 59 3.53 -4.60 -8.61
N ILE A 60 3.40 -4.83 -7.30
CA ILE A 60 3.37 -6.17 -6.68
C ILE A 60 2.19 -7.00 -7.21
N ARG A 61 1.00 -6.39 -7.32
CA ARG A 61 -0.18 -7.07 -7.88
C ARG A 61 0.04 -7.48 -9.34
N ARG A 62 0.70 -6.64 -10.14
CA ARG A 62 1.01 -6.97 -11.54
C ARG A 62 2.04 -8.08 -11.66
N SER A 63 3.11 -8.07 -10.86
CA SER A 63 4.17 -9.09 -10.94
C SER A 63 3.69 -10.49 -10.54
N THR A 64 2.82 -10.57 -9.53
CA THR A 64 2.19 -11.83 -9.09
C THR A 64 1.22 -12.40 -10.14
N THR A 65 0.56 -11.55 -10.91
CA THR A 65 -0.36 -11.96 -11.99
C THR A 65 0.42 -12.52 -13.20
N THR A 66 1.53 -11.89 -13.58
CA THR A 66 2.33 -12.29 -14.75
C THR A 66 3.11 -13.59 -14.53
N SER A 67 3.49 -13.90 -13.29
CA SER A 67 4.23 -15.13 -12.96
C SER A 67 3.45 -16.42 -13.28
N LYS A 68 2.11 -16.40 -13.17
CA LYS A 68 1.27 -17.58 -13.43
C LYS A 68 1.14 -17.93 -14.91
N TYR A 69 1.34 -16.98 -15.82
CA TYR A 69 1.20 -17.20 -17.26
C TYR A 69 2.46 -17.74 -17.94
N LYS A 70 3.61 -17.80 -17.25
CA LYS A 70 4.90 -18.21 -17.85
C LYS A 70 5.26 -19.69 -17.66
N ARG A 71 4.42 -20.48 -16.97
CA ARG A 71 4.69 -21.92 -16.71
C ARG A 71 3.91 -22.89 -17.61
N SER A 72 3.04 -22.42 -18.50
CA SER A 72 2.19 -23.29 -19.34
C SER A 72 2.65 -23.46 -20.79
N SER A 73 3.86 -23.01 -21.17
CA SER A 73 4.29 -22.99 -22.57
C SER A 73 5.54 -23.82 -22.89
N THR A 74 5.86 -24.87 -22.12
CA THR A 74 6.93 -25.80 -22.49
C THR A 74 6.40 -27.23 -22.56
N SER A 75 5.74 -27.54 -23.66
CA SER A 75 5.55 -28.90 -24.17
C SER A 75 5.87 -28.88 -25.66
N ARG A 76 7.11 -29.23 -25.99
CA ARG A 76 7.55 -29.79 -27.28
C ARG A 76 8.78 -30.65 -27.02
#